data_AF-A0A359KLY1-F1
#
_entry.id   AF-A0A359KLY1-F1
#
_cell.length_a   1.000
_cell.length_b   1.000
_cell.length_c   1.000
_cell.angle_alpha   90.00
_cell.angle_beta   90.00
_cell.angle_gamma   90.00
#
_symmetry.space_group_name_H-M   'P 1'
#
loop_
_entity.id
_entity.type
_entity.pdbx_description
1 polymer ?
#
loop_
_entity_poly.entity_id
_entity_poly.type
_entity_poly.pdbx_seq_one_letter_code
_entity_poly.pdbx_strand_id
1 'polypeptide(L)'
;MRAIARPSQVGAVHETTLTEPTGLWSWITTVDHKRIGIMYLFLSIFYLFVGGIEASLLRVQLAKPSNSFVSADTFNQLFTMH
;
A
#
# COMPACT_ATOMS: atom_id res chain seq x y z
N MET A 1 28.27 -26.05 -52.75
CA MET A 1 27.47 -24.98 -52.12
C MET A 1 27.14 -25.42 -50.70
N ARG A 2 27.83 -24.87 -49.68
CA ARG A 2 27.61 -25.23 -48.27
C ARG A 2 26.64 -24.22 -47.66
N ALA A 3 25.47 -24.70 -47.23
CA ALA A 3 24.53 -23.92 -46.44
C ALA A 3 25.13 -23.68 -45.05
N ILE A 4 25.46 -22.42 -44.76
CA ILE A 4 25.86 -21.99 -43.42
C ILE A 4 24.57 -21.82 -42.62
N ALA A 5 24.21 -22.86 -41.86
CA ALA A 5 23.20 -22.74 -40.81
C ALA A 5 23.75 -21.77 -39.75
N ARG A 6 23.13 -20.60 -39.65
CA ARG A 6 23.42 -19.63 -38.60
C ARG A 6 22.72 -20.14 -37.34
N PRO A 7 23.43 -20.54 -36.26
CA PRO A 7 22.74 -20.89 -35.02
C PRO A 7 22.08 -19.62 -34.50
N SER A 8 20.75 -19.60 -34.49
CA SER A 8 19.98 -18.57 -33.81
C SER A 8 20.32 -18.68 -32.33
N GLN A 9 21.15 -17.77 -31.82
CA GLN A 9 21.48 -17.60 -30.40
C GLN A 9 20.22 -17.09 -29.65
N VAL A 10 19.16 -17.88 -29.67
CA VAL A 10 17.95 -17.68 -28.87
C VAL A 10 18.22 -18.42 -27.57
N GLY A 11 19.00 -17.81 -26.68
CA GLY A 11 19.24 -18.42 -25.37
C GLY A 11 20.44 -17.96 -24.55
N ALA A 12 21.21 -16.95 -24.97
CA ALA A 12 22.42 -16.57 -24.22
C ALA A 12 22.66 -15.04 -24.13
N VAL A 13 21.60 -14.26 -23.88
CA VAL A 13 21.76 -12.87 -23.42
C VAL A 13 20.72 -12.61 -22.32
N HIS A 14 20.89 -13.30 -21.19
CA HIS A 14 20.29 -12.87 -19.92
C HIS A 14 21.38 -12.19 -19.09
N GLU A 15 22.09 -11.25 -19.71
CA GLU A 15 23.13 -10.46 -19.05
C GLU A 15 22.78 -8.98 -19.17
N THR A 16 21.73 -8.61 -18.44
CA THR A 16 21.62 -7.28 -17.87
C THR A 16 21.23 -7.49 -16.42
N THR A 17 22.24 -7.85 -15.63
CA THR A 17 22.25 -7.72 -14.17
C THR A 17 22.22 -6.22 -13.84
N LEU A 18 21.14 -5.53 -14.22
CA LEU A 18 20.85 -4.22 -13.68
C LEU A 18 20.54 -4.50 -12.22
N THR A 19 21.51 -4.22 -11.36
CA THR A 19 21.33 -4.23 -9.92
C THR A 19 20.24 -3.22 -9.61
N GLU A 20 18.98 -3.65 -9.67
CA GLU A 20 17.83 -2.85 -9.30
C GLU A 20 18.14 -2.32 -7.89
N PRO A 21 18.03 -1.01 -7.65
CA PRO A 21 18.28 -0.48 -6.32
C PRO A 21 17.37 -1.24 -5.34
N THR A 22 17.98 -2.04 -4.48
CA THR A 22 17.27 -2.88 -3.50
C THR A 22 17.16 -2.14 -2.19
N GLY A 23 16.00 -2.23 -1.53
CA GLY A 23 15.78 -1.68 -0.19
C GLY A 23 14.74 -0.55 -0.14
N LEU A 24 14.46 -0.06 1.07
CA LEU A 24 13.38 0.91 1.34
C LEU A 24 13.55 2.23 0.58
N TRP A 25 14.79 2.70 0.41
CA TRP A 25 15.09 3.92 -0.35
C TRP A 25 14.62 3.86 -1.79
N SER A 26 14.76 2.70 -2.46
CA SER A 26 14.30 2.48 -3.83
C SER A 26 12.79 2.63 -3.98
N TRP A 27 12.03 2.28 -2.94
CA TRP A 27 10.57 2.42 -2.93
C TRP A 27 10.13 3.85 -2.62
N ILE A 28 10.81 4.53 -1.69
CA ILE A 28 10.46 5.92 -1.31
C ILE A 28 10.76 6.89 -2.46
N THR A 29 11.85 6.70 -3.19
CA THR A 29 12.27 7.59 -4.27
C THR A 29 11.90 7.07 -5.67
N THR A 30 10.97 6.12 -5.77
CA THR A 30 10.55 5.55 -7.07
C THR A 30 9.68 6.53 -7.87
N VAL A 31 9.82 6.51 -9.20
CA VAL A 31 8.94 7.22 -10.14
C VAL A 31 7.98 6.26 -10.87
N ASP A 32 8.13 4.94 -10.70
CA ASP A 32 7.24 3.94 -11.28
C ASP A 32 5.84 3.99 -10.64
N HIS A 33 4.83 4.38 -11.44
CA HIS A 33 3.43 4.47 -11.03
C HIS A 33 2.84 3.13 -10.54
N LYS A 34 3.40 1.98 -10.96
CA LYS A 34 2.98 0.67 -10.43
C LYS A 34 3.41 0.49 -8.98
N ARG A 35 4.66 0.86 -8.65
CA ARG A 35 5.17 0.81 -7.27
C ARG A 35 4.42 1.81 -6.38
N ILE A 36 4.21 3.02 -6.88
CA ILE A 36 3.42 4.05 -6.18
C ILE A 36 1.99 3.54 -5.94
N GLY A 37 1.34 2.94 -6.94
CA GLY A 37 0.00 2.39 -6.79
C GLY A 37 -0.11 1.33 -5.69
N ILE A 38 0.89 0.45 -5.57
CA ILE A 38 0.93 -0.56 -4.49
C ILE A 38 1.06 0.10 -3.12
N MET A 39 1.90 1.13 -2.98
CA MET A 39 2.06 1.86 -1.71
C MET A 39 0.76 2.54 -1.29
N TYR A 40 0.05 3.18 -2.23
CA TYR A 40 -1.25 3.78 -1.96
C TYR A 40 -2.28 2.73 -1.59
N LEU A 41 -2.36 1.61 -2.31
CA LEU A 41 -3.29 0.52 -1.98
C LEU A 41 -3.07 0.03 -0.54
N PHE A 42 -1.81 -0.21 -0.16
CA PHE A 42 -1.46 -0.62 1.19
C PHE A 42 -1.87 0.43 2.23
N LEU A 43 -1.54 1.70 2.00
CA LEU A 43 -1.89 2.80 2.90
C LEU A 43 -3.41 2.98 3.02
N SER A 44 -4.15 2.90 1.92
CA SER A 44 -5.60 3.00 1.91
C SER A 44 -6.26 1.86 2.68
N ILE A 45 -5.79 0.62 2.51
CA ILE A 45 -6.30 -0.52 3.30
C ILE A 45 -5.96 -0.33 4.77
N PHE A 46 -4.76 0.13 5.11
CA PHE A 46 -4.38 0.43 6.50
C PHE A 46 -5.31 1.47 7.12
N TYR A 47 -5.52 2.62 6.46
CA TYR A 47 -6.42 3.65 6.97
C TYR A 47 -7.90 3.26 6.95
N LEU A 48 -8.30 2.34 6.07
CA LEU A 48 -9.64 1.74 6.11
C LEU A 48 -9.89 1.02 7.44
N PHE A 49 -8.89 0.30 7.96
CA PHE A 49 -9.01 -0.32 9.29
C PHE A 49 -8.98 0.71 10.41
N VAL A 50 -8.11 1.73 10.33
CA VAL A 50 -8.07 2.81 11.33
C VAL A 50 -9.42 3.53 11.42
N GLY A 51 -9.94 4.03 10.30
CA GLY A 51 -11.26 4.66 10.24
C GLY A 51 -12.38 3.69 10.62
N GLY A 52 -12.30 2.42 10.21
CA GLY A 52 -13.27 1.39 10.60
C GLY A 52 -13.35 1.15 12.11
N ILE A 53 -12.20 1.20 12.81
CA ILE A 53 -12.14 1.12 14.27
C ILE A 53 -12.75 2.37 14.89
N GLU A 54 -12.40 3.56 14.41
CA GLU A 54 -12.96 4.83 14.91
C GLU A 54 -14.49 4.87 14.76
N ALA A 55 -15.03 4.48 13.60
CA ALA A 55 -16.48 4.30 13.41
C ALA A 55 -17.10 3.32 14.41
N SER A 56 -16.42 2.20 14.68
CA SER A 56 -16.90 1.20 15.62
C SER A 56 -16.96 1.76 17.04
N LEU A 57 -15.98 2.58 17.45
CA LEU A 57 -15.97 3.26 18.76
C LEU A 57 -17.13 4.26 18.88
N LEU A 58 -17.39 5.05 17.84
CA LEU A 58 -18.54 5.97 17.80
C LEU A 58 -19.86 5.20 17.94
N ARG A 59 -20.00 4.06 17.24
CA ARG A 59 -21.17 3.18 17.35
C ARG A 59 -21.36 2.62 18.76
N VAL A 60 -20.28 2.23 19.45
CA VAL A 60 -20.35 1.74 20.83
C VAL A 60 -20.81 2.84 21.79
N GLN A 61 -20.32 4.07 21.63
CA GLN A 61 -20.77 5.21 22.42
C GLN A 61 -22.28 5.47 22.24
N LEU A 62 -22.79 5.34 21.02
CA LEU A 62 -24.20 5.56 20.68
C LEU A 62 -25.11 4.34 20.92
N ALA A 63 -24.56 3.18 21.29
CA ALA A 63 -25.34 1.93 21.43
C ALA A 63 -26.40 1.99 22.55
N LYS A 64 -26.21 2.85 23.55
CA LYS A 64 -27.16 3.06 24.65
C LYS A 64 -27.23 4.56 25.01
N PRO A 65 -28.42 5.07 25.37
CA PRO A 65 -28.55 6.45 25.83
C PRO A 65 -27.75 6.66 27.12
N SER A 66 -27.16 7.86 27.26
CA SER A 66 -26.30 8.25 28.41
C SER A 66 -25.09 7.34 28.66
N ASN A 67 -24.50 6.78 27.60
CA ASN A 67 -23.23 6.06 27.71
C ASN A 67 -22.08 7.04 28.05
N SER A 68 -21.15 6.66 28.91
CA SER A 68 -19.97 7.47 29.28
C SER A 68 -18.67 6.82 28.79
N PHE A 69 -18.72 6.10 27.68
CA PHE A 69 -17.58 5.34 27.16
C PHE A 69 -16.47 6.27 26.63
N VAL A 70 -16.84 7.38 26.00
CA VAL A 70 -15.92 8.45 25.55
C VAL A 70 -16.44 9.81 25.99
N SER A 71 -15.52 10.73 26.31
CA SER A 71 -15.86 12.12 26.62
C SER A 71 -16.42 12.84 25.38
N ALA A 72 -17.15 13.94 25.58
CA ALA A 72 -17.70 14.73 24.48
C ALA A 72 -16.61 15.25 23.54
N ASP A 73 -15.47 15.70 24.08
CA ASP A 73 -14.35 16.21 23.28
C ASP A 73 -13.71 15.11 22.44
N THR A 74 -13.46 13.93 23.03
CA THR A 74 -12.89 12.80 22.30
C THR A 74 -13.86 12.25 21.26
N PHE A 75 -15.17 12.25 21.53
CA PHE A 75 -16.17 11.87 20.53
C PHE A 75 -16.14 12.80 19.31
N ASN A 76 -16.07 14.12 19.53
CA ASN A 76 -15.99 15.10 18.43
C ASN A 76 -14.69 14.95 17.62
N GLN A 77 -13.57 14.64 18.29
CA GLN A 77 -12.30 14.38 17.61
C GLN A 77 -12.35 13.10 16.78
N LEU A 78 -12.83 11.99 17.35
CA LEU A 78 -13.00 10.72 16.64
C LEU A 78 -13.95 10.87 15.44
N PHE A 79 -15.02 11.66 15.56
CA PHE A 79 -15.93 11.95 14.46
C PHE A 79 -15.28 12.76 13.33
N THR A 80 -14.32 13.63 13.65
CA THR A 80 -13.63 14.47 12.65
C THR A 80 -12.50 13.70 11.94
N MET A 81 -11.87 12.76 12.64
CA MET A 81 -10.77 11.95 12.11
C MET A 81 -11.25 10.77 11.27
N HIS A 82 -12.42 10.23 11.61
CA HIS A 82 -13.08 9.14 10.87
C HIS A 82 -13.48 9.54 9.45
#